data_AF-A0AA41HJS0-F1
#
_entry.id   AF-A0AA41HJS0-F1
#
_cell.length_a   1.000
_cell.length_b   1.000
_cell.length_c   1.000
_cell.angle_alpha   90.00
_cell.angle_beta   90.00
_cell.angle_gamma   90.00
#
_symmetry.space_group_name_H-M   'P 1'
#
loop_
_entity.id
_entity.type
_entity.pdbx_description
1 polymer ?
#
loop_
_entity_poly.entity_id
_entity_poly.type
_entity_poly.pdbx_seq_one_letter_code
_entity_poly.pdbx_strand_id
1 'polypeptide(L)'
;RTAHFDLTLSLSEVDGRLSGGLEYASDLFDAATIERLAGHLQLLLVAMAGDANQRISQLPLLSDSERQQLLVGFNATQAHYPQDQLIQQLFEAQAAANPEAIAVVYEETSVSYGELNARANR
;
A
#
# COMPACT_ATOMS: atom_id res chain seq x y z
N ARG A 1 31.03 -11.53 4.23
CA ARG A 1 30.75 -12.18 5.52
C ARG A 1 29.45 -12.93 5.34
N THR A 2 29.41 -14.23 5.64
CA THR A 2 28.24 -15.08 5.39
C THR A 2 27.46 -15.22 6.69
N ALA A 3 26.16 -14.92 6.69
CA ALA A 3 25.33 -15.06 7.88
C ALA A 3 25.09 -16.56 8.19
N HIS A 4 25.16 -16.94 9.46
CA HIS A 4 24.93 -18.32 9.91
C HIS A 4 23.46 -18.63 10.17
N PHE A 5 22.64 -17.60 10.36
CA PHE A 5 21.19 -17.64 10.53
C PHE A 5 20.57 -16.50 9.70
N ASP A 6 19.26 -16.59 9.42
CA ASP A 6 18.53 -15.59 8.64
C ASP A 6 18.64 -14.19 9.27
N LEU A 7 18.51 -14.11 10.60
CA LEU A 7 18.65 -12.90 11.40
C LEU A 7 19.23 -13.23 12.78
N THR A 8 20.26 -12.51 13.21
CA THR A 8 20.87 -12.63 14.54
C THR A 8 20.97 -11.25 15.18
N LEU A 9 20.35 -11.08 16.34
CA LEU A 9 20.49 -9.90 17.18
C LEU A 9 21.47 -10.20 18.32
N SER A 10 22.54 -9.42 18.44
CA SER A 10 23.45 -9.47 19.57
C SER A 10 23.34 -8.18 20.35
N LEU A 11 23.08 -8.27 21.66
CA LEU A 11 22.99 -7.12 22.57
C LEU A 11 23.85 -7.38 23.81
N SER A 12 24.54 -6.34 24.26
CA SER A 12 25.28 -6.30 25.52
C SER A 12 25.08 -4.95 26.19
N GLU A 13 25.29 -4.91 27.50
CA GLU A 13 25.32 -3.64 28.23
C GLU A 13 26.75 -3.09 28.25
N VAL A 14 26.90 -1.83 27.85
CA VAL A 14 28.16 -1.08 27.89
C VAL A 14 27.86 0.30 28.46
N ASP A 15 28.49 0.65 29.58
CA ASP A 15 28.31 1.93 30.27
C ASP A 15 26.83 2.28 30.58
N GLY A 16 26.05 1.28 31.01
CA GLY A 16 24.62 1.46 31.31
C GLY A 16 23.74 1.66 30.08
N ARG A 17 24.26 1.39 28.88
CA ARG A 17 23.54 1.46 27.61
C ARG A 17 23.52 0.09 26.95
N LEU A 18 22.39 -0.28 26.36
CA LEU A 18 22.34 -1.43 25.47
C LEU A 18 23.04 -1.07 24.15
N SER A 19 24.02 -1.88 23.79
CA SER A 19 24.79 -1.79 22.54
C SER A 19 24.82 -3.14 21.84
N GLY A 20 24.93 -3.14 20.52
CA GLY A 20 24.82 -4.38 19.77
C GLY A 20 24.67 -4.19 18.27
N GLY A 21 24.28 -5.25 17.58
CA GLY A 21 24.08 -5.24 16.14
C GLY A 21 23.17 -6.36 15.66
N LEU A 22 22.62 -6.16 14.47
CA LEU A 22 21.91 -7.18 13.71
C LEU A 22 22.80 -7.70 12.58
N GLU A 23 22.99 -9.00 12.52
CA GLU A 23 23.57 -9.73 11.38
C GLU A 23 22.44 -10.44 10.64
N TYR A 24 22.42 -10.37 9.31
CA TYR A 24 21.31 -10.86 8.50
C TYR A 24 21.78 -11.46 7.17
N ALA A 25 21.00 -12.39 6.64
CA ALA A 25 21.20 -12.95 5.31
C ALA A 25 20.76 -11.93 4.24
N SER A 26 21.71 -11.40 3.47
CA SER A 26 21.43 -10.41 2.42
C SER A 26 20.59 -10.93 1.26
N ASP A 27 20.52 -12.25 1.10
CA ASP A 27 19.67 -12.91 0.10
C ASP A 27 18.17 -12.85 0.50
N LEU A 28 17.88 -12.59 1.78
CA LEU A 28 16.52 -12.51 2.33
C LEU A 28 16.12 -11.08 2.71
N PHE A 29 17.08 -10.26 3.16
CA PHE A 29 16.79 -8.91 3.66
C PHE A 29 17.73 -7.87 3.04
N ASP A 30 17.16 -6.73 2.66
CA ASP A 30 17.92 -5.53 2.35
C ASP A 30 18.20 -4.71 3.63
N ALA A 31 19.16 -3.79 3.53
CA ALA A 31 19.54 -2.93 4.66
C ALA A 31 18.36 -2.10 5.17
N ALA A 32 17.51 -1.57 4.28
CA ALA A 32 16.36 -0.75 4.64
C ALA A 32 15.34 -1.53 5.49
N THR A 33 15.14 -2.82 5.20
CA THR A 33 14.28 -3.70 5.99
C THR A 33 14.83 -3.91 7.39
N ILE A 34 16.14 -4.11 7.53
CA ILE A 34 16.79 -4.32 8.82
C ILE A 34 16.81 -3.03 9.66
N GLU A 35 17.06 -1.88 9.04
CA GLU A 35 16.96 -0.57 9.70
C GLU A 35 15.55 -0.33 10.24
N ARG A 36 14.52 -0.67 9.45
CA ARG A 36 13.11 -0.60 9.88
C ARG A 36 12.84 -1.53 11.07
N LEU A 37 13.30 -2.79 11.02
CA LEU A 37 13.15 -3.73 12.14
C LEU A 37 13.88 -3.28 13.41
N ALA A 38 15.06 -2.67 13.28
CA ALA A 38 15.78 -2.09 14.40
C ALA A 38 15.00 -0.92 15.03
N GLY A 39 14.39 -0.08 14.20
CA GLY A 39 13.48 0.99 14.65
C GLY A 39 12.25 0.46 15.38
N HIS A 40 11.65 -0.62 14.88
CA HIS A 40 10.53 -1.31 15.55
C HIS A 40 10.93 -1.87 16.92
N LEU A 41 12.08 -2.52 17.01
CA LEU A 41 12.61 -3.02 18.28
C LEU A 41 12.80 -1.88 19.29
N GLN A 42 13.38 -0.76 18.85
CA GLN A 42 13.56 0.41 19.71
C GLN A 42 12.22 0.95 20.21
N LEU A 43 11.22 1.07 19.33
CA LEU A 43 9.89 1.56 19.71
C LEU A 43 9.22 0.64 20.75
N LEU A 44 9.32 -0.68 20.56
CA LEU A 44 8.82 -1.67 21.52
C LEU A 44 9.53 -1.53 22.88
N LEU A 45 10.86 -1.44 22.90
CA LEU A 45 11.64 -1.31 24.13
C LEU A 45 11.28 -0.03 24.90
N VAL A 46 11.08 1.09 24.20
CA VAL A 46 10.65 2.36 24.81
C VAL A 46 9.26 2.23 25.42
N ALA A 47 8.30 1.62 24.71
CA ALA A 47 6.95 1.42 25.22
C ALA A 47 6.92 0.50 26.45
N MET A 48 7.66 -0.62 26.40
CA MET A 48 7.79 -1.55 27.54
C MET A 48 8.43 -0.88 28.76
N ALA A 49 9.40 0.01 28.57
CA ALA A 49 10.03 0.75 29.66
C ALA A 49 9.10 1.82 30.26
N GLY A 50 8.16 2.35 29.47
CA GLY A 50 7.18 3.35 29.92
C GLY A 50 6.06 2.79 30.79
N ASP A 51 5.60 1.56 30.51
CA ASP A 51 4.61 0.85 31.32
C ASP A 51 4.83 -0.67 31.29
N ALA A 52 5.40 -1.19 32.38
CA ALA A 52 5.68 -2.62 32.53
C ALA A 52 4.43 -3.51 32.61
N ASN A 53 3.24 -2.94 32.85
CA ASN A 53 1.98 -3.66 32.92
C ASN A 53 1.18 -3.60 31.61
N GLN A 54 1.68 -2.87 30.60
CA GLN A 54 1.03 -2.77 29.31
C GLN A 54 0.91 -4.16 28.66
N ARG A 55 -0.26 -4.44 28.09
CA ARG A 55 -0.47 -5.70 27.36
C ARG A 55 0.39 -5.71 26.10
N ILE A 56 1.04 -6.84 25.83
CA ILE A 56 1.87 -7.02 24.63
C ILE A 56 1.12 -6.66 23.34
N SER A 57 -0.18 -7.00 23.26
CA SER A 57 -1.03 -6.70 22.09
C SER A 57 -1.28 -5.21 21.85
N GLN A 58 -0.93 -4.34 22.80
CA GLN A 58 -1.10 -2.89 22.72
C GLN A 58 0.22 -2.16 22.51
N LEU A 59 1.35 -2.88 22.50
CA LEU A 59 2.65 -2.26 22.25
C LEU A 59 2.72 -1.79 20.79
N PRO A 60 3.20 -0.56 20.53
CA PRO A 60 3.36 -0.04 19.19
C PRO A 60 4.54 -0.73 18.50
N LEU A 61 4.26 -1.41 17.38
CA LEU A 61 5.30 -1.98 16.51
C LEU A 61 5.72 -1.01 15.41
N LEU A 62 4.73 -0.36 14.79
CA LEU A 62 4.95 0.57 13.67
C LEU A 62 5.24 1.97 14.18
N SER A 63 6.17 2.65 13.53
CA SER A 63 6.35 4.09 13.70
C SER A 63 5.12 4.87 13.21
N ASP A 64 4.98 6.12 13.65
CA ASP A 64 3.88 6.99 13.22
C ASP A 64 3.87 7.22 11.71
N SER A 65 5.04 7.29 11.07
CA SER A 65 5.14 7.47 9.62
C SER A 65 4.66 6.23 8.85
N GLU A 66 5.02 5.03 9.31
CA GLU A 66 4.54 3.78 8.73
C GLU A 66 3.04 3.61 8.93
N ARG A 67 2.54 3.92 10.14
CA ARG A 67 1.10 3.91 10.42
C ARG A 67 0.36 4.89 9.53
N GLN A 68 0.88 6.09 9.33
CA GLN A 68 0.31 7.09 8.43
C GLN A 68 0.30 6.61 6.98
N GLN A 69 1.39 5.99 6.52
CA GLN A 69 1.46 5.45 5.16
C GLN A 69 0.42 4.34 4.94
N LEU A 70 0.27 3.42 5.90
CA LEU A 70 -0.69 2.31 5.80
C LEU A 70 -2.15 2.78 5.88
N LEU A 71 -2.45 3.71 6.80
CA LEU A 71 -3.83 4.14 7.03
C LEU A 71 -4.29 5.21 6.04
N VAL A 72 -3.38 6.09 5.61
CA VAL A 72 -3.70 7.25 4.76
C VAL A 72 -3.05 7.13 3.40
N GLY A 73 -1.72 6.97 3.34
CA GLY A 73 -0.96 7.01 2.08
C GLY A 73 -1.45 6.00 1.05
N PHE A 74 -1.55 4.73 1.42
CA PHE A 74 -2.05 3.67 0.54
C PHE A 74 -3.56 3.73 0.29
N ASN A 75 -4.32 4.37 1.18
CA ASN A 75 -5.78 4.50 1.06
C ASN A 75 -6.22 5.84 0.44
N ALA A 76 -5.28 6.64 -0.06
CA ALA A 76 -5.56 7.90 -0.76
C ALA A 76 -6.08 7.66 -2.19
N THR A 77 -7.17 6.89 -2.32
CA THR A 77 -7.78 6.48 -3.59
C THR A 77 -8.90 7.41 -4.05
N GLN A 78 -9.15 8.50 -3.32
CA GLN A 78 -10.15 9.48 -3.68
C GLN A 78 -9.75 10.17 -5.00
N ALA A 79 -10.57 9.96 -6.03
CA ALA A 79 -10.46 10.65 -7.30
C ALA A 79 -11.77 11.38 -7.57
N HIS A 80 -11.69 12.55 -8.21
CA HIS A 80 -12.89 13.24 -8.66
C HIS A 80 -13.47 12.53 -9.88
N TYR A 81 -14.73 12.14 -9.80
CA TYR A 81 -15.50 11.61 -10.92
C TYR A 81 -16.96 12.08 -10.79
N PRO A 82 -17.74 12.11 -11.89
CA PRO A 82 -19.15 12.48 -11.85
C PRO A 82 -19.95 11.43 -11.05
N GLN A 83 -20.35 11.77 -9.82
CA GLN A 83 -21.12 10.87 -8.95
C GLN A 83 -22.63 10.96 -9.21
N ASP A 84 -23.06 12.04 -9.84
CA ASP A 84 -24.43 12.38 -10.20
C ASP A 84 -24.84 11.84 -11.57
N GLN A 85 -23.89 11.27 -12.34
CA GLN A 85 -24.15 10.73 -13.66
C GLN A 85 -24.04 9.20 -13.66
N LEU A 86 -25.03 8.57 -14.28
CA LEU A 86 -25.04 7.15 -14.54
C LEU A 86 -24.12 6.83 -15.73
N ILE A 87 -23.53 5.62 -15.74
CA ILE A 87 -22.66 5.18 -16.85
C ILE A 87 -23.37 5.30 -18.21
N GLN A 88 -24.67 5.01 -18.26
CA GLN A 88 -25.48 5.16 -19.47
C GLN A 88 -25.57 6.63 -19.94
N GLN A 89 -25.65 7.60 -19.03
CA GLN A 89 -25.70 9.03 -19.38
C GLN A 89 -24.34 9.50 -19.92
N LEU A 90 -23.24 9.03 -19.33
CA LEU A 90 -21.89 9.28 -19.84
C LEU A 90 -21.71 8.66 -21.24
N PHE A 91 -22.25 7.46 -21.45
CA PHE A 91 -22.22 6.79 -22.75
C PHE A 91 -23.07 7.52 -23.80
N GLU A 92 -24.28 7.94 -23.46
CA GLU A 92 -25.17 8.74 -24.33
C GLU A 92 -24.52 10.07 -24.72
N ALA A 93 -23.88 10.77 -23.76
CA ALA A 93 -23.14 11.99 -24.03
C ALA A 93 -21.98 11.75 -25.02
N GLN A 94 -21.23 10.64 -24.84
CA GLN A 94 -20.17 10.25 -25.78
C GLN A 94 -20.73 9.91 -27.17
N ALA A 95 -21.86 9.21 -27.25
CA ALA A 95 -22.52 8.86 -28.51
C ALA A 95 -23.09 10.08 -29.24
N ALA A 96 -23.56 11.10 -28.51
CA ALA A 96 -23.98 12.37 -29.10
C ALA A 96 -22.78 13.21 -29.57
N ALA A 97 -21.68 13.22 -28.82
CA ALA A 97 -20.49 14.00 -29.14
C ALA A 97 -19.67 13.44 -30.31
N ASN A 98 -19.60 12.11 -30.45
CA ASN A 98 -18.85 11.45 -31.50
C ASN A 98 -19.55 10.17 -32.01
N PRO A 99 -20.66 10.32 -32.76
CA PRO A 99 -21.51 9.20 -33.15
C PRO A 99 -20.82 8.21 -34.08
N GLU A 100 -19.91 8.68 -34.95
CA GLU A 100 -19.20 7.86 -35.94
C GLU A 100 -17.97 7.15 -35.37
N ALA A 101 -17.55 7.49 -34.14
CA ALA A 101 -16.46 6.77 -33.50
C ALA A 101 -16.85 5.31 -33.23
N ILE A 102 -15.90 4.40 -33.43
CA ILE A 102 -16.10 2.99 -33.19
C ILE A 102 -16.18 2.74 -31.67
N ALA A 103 -17.28 2.15 -31.22
CA ALA A 103 -17.50 1.78 -29.82
C ALA A 103 -17.13 0.33 -29.52
N VAL A 104 -17.45 -0.58 -30.45
CA VAL A 104 -17.23 -2.02 -30.30
C VAL A 104 -16.67 -2.58 -31.60
N VAL A 105 -15.66 -3.44 -31.49
CA VAL A 105 -15.13 -4.24 -32.60
C VAL A 105 -15.20 -5.71 -32.21
N TYR A 106 -15.79 -6.52 -33.07
CA TYR A 106 -15.81 -7.96 -32.96
C TYR A 106 -15.52 -8.56 -34.33
N GLU A 107 -14.36 -9.22 -34.47
CA GLU A 107 -13.85 -9.72 -35.75
C GLU A 107 -13.81 -8.62 -36.83
N GLU A 108 -14.42 -8.85 -38.00
CA GLU A 108 -14.52 -7.86 -39.09
C GLU A 108 -15.69 -6.87 -38.90
N THR A 109 -16.47 -7.02 -37.83
CA THR A 109 -17.61 -6.15 -37.55
C THR A 109 -17.20 -5.03 -36.59
N SER A 110 -17.48 -3.79 -36.98
CA SER A 110 -17.39 -2.61 -36.12
C SER A 110 -18.77 -1.99 -35.93
N VAL A 111 -19.04 -1.48 -34.74
CA VAL A 111 -20.28 -0.77 -34.39
C VAL A 111 -19.89 0.58 -33.82
N SER A 112 -20.47 1.65 -34.36
CA SER A 112 -20.20 3.00 -33.87
C SER A 112 -20.95 3.30 -32.57
N TYR A 113 -20.54 4.34 -31.83
CA TYR A 113 -21.25 4.78 -30.64
C TYR A 113 -22.72 5.12 -30.93
N GLY A 114 -22.99 5.78 -32.06
CA GLY A 114 -24.35 6.13 -32.48
C GLY A 114 -25.21 4.89 -32.77
N GLU A 115 -24.66 3.92 -33.51
CA GLU A 115 -25.36 2.67 -33.81
C GLU A 115 -25.63 1.83 -32.56
N LEU A 116 -24.65 1.74 -31.65
CA LEU A 116 -24.79 0.99 -30.42
C LEU A 116 -25.86 1.63 -29.51
N ASN A 117 -25.86 2.96 -29.38
CA ASN A 117 -26.86 3.68 -28.61
C ASN A 117 -28.28 3.49 -29.18
N ALA A 118 -28.43 3.55 -30.51
CA ALA A 118 -29.72 3.33 -31.17
C ALA A 118 -30.24 1.89 -31.01
N ARG A 119 -29.34 0.89 -30.97
CA ARG A 119 -29.70 -0.51 -30.72
C ARG A 119 -30.11 -0.76 -29.26
N ALA A 120 -29.44 -0.09 -28.31
CA ALA A 120 -29.74 -0.22 -26.88
C ALA A 120 -31.08 0.40 -26.48
N ASN A 121 -31.50 1.48 -27.17
CA ASN A 121 -32.75 2.20 -26.91
C ASN A 121 -33.97 1.67 -27.70
N ARG A 122 -33.86 0.47 -28.28
CA ARG A 122 -34.93 -0.22 -29.00
C ARG A 122 -35.53 -1.33 -28.13
#